data_AF-A0A962MKE4-F1
#
_entry.id   AF-A0A962MKE4-F1
#
_cell.length_a   1.000
_cell.length_b   1.000
_cell.length_c   1.000
_cell.angle_alpha   90.00
_cell.angle_beta   90.00
_cell.angle_gamma   90.00
#
_symmetry.space_group_name_H-M   'P 1'
#
loop_
_entity.id
_entity.type
_entity.pdbx_description
1 polymer ?
#
loop_
_entity_poly.entity_id
_entity_poly.type
_entity_poly.pdbx_seq_one_letter_code
_entity_poly.pdbx_strand_id
1 'polypeptide(L)'
;MNKKSKHLKKWLKDQPKSRIIPAGLIVLILLYIILGPRFGREYQIQIYNELQLAAAICENSRNWVLADPGRLKLGQGDLRHIPVNGRHIELKYVDYPTVMFLDSGIKKTTGRRTAQDIYCVYADPRVAGDRKYYKYDERIWVEKVRFRR
;
A
#
# COMPACT_ATOMS: atom_id res chain seq x y z
N MET A 1 -25.63 -14.92 -36.70
CA MET A 1 -26.31 -14.57 -35.42
C MET A 1 -27.15 -15.76 -34.95
N ASN A 2 -26.81 -16.33 -33.80
CA ASN A 2 -27.17 -17.70 -33.40
C ASN A 2 -28.65 -17.86 -32.97
N LYS A 3 -29.42 -18.81 -33.54
CA LYS A 3 -30.86 -19.06 -33.25
C LYS A 3 -31.16 -19.22 -31.75
N LYS A 4 -30.22 -19.74 -30.97
CA LYS A 4 -30.31 -19.91 -29.51
C LYS A 4 -30.48 -18.59 -28.74
N SER A 5 -29.88 -17.49 -29.20
CA SER A 5 -29.99 -16.16 -28.56
C SER A 5 -31.42 -15.58 -28.66
N LYS A 6 -32.12 -15.83 -29.76
CA LYS A 6 -33.49 -15.34 -29.97
C LYS A 6 -34.50 -16.05 -29.06
N HIS A 7 -34.31 -17.35 -28.82
CA HIS A 7 -35.16 -18.13 -27.92
C HIS A 7 -35.00 -17.70 -26.47
N LEU A 8 -33.75 -17.48 -26.02
CA LEU A 8 -33.45 -17.05 -24.66
C LEU A 8 -34.07 -15.67 -24.34
N LYS A 9 -33.99 -14.73 -25.29
CA LYS A 9 -34.58 -13.39 -25.15
C LYS A 9 -36.10 -13.41 -25.06
N LYS A 10 -36.75 -14.33 -25.77
CA LYS A 10 -38.22 -14.48 -25.74
C LYS A 10 -38.66 -15.08 -24.40
N TRP A 11 -37.98 -16.14 -23.96
CA TRP A 11 -38.23 -16.78 -22.66
C TRP A 11 -38.02 -15.82 -21.47
N LEU A 12 -36.98 -14.97 -21.50
CA LEU A 12 -36.74 -13.97 -20.46
C LEU A 12 -37.84 -12.89 -20.38
N LYS A 13 -38.47 -12.56 -21.51
CA LYS A 13 -39.54 -11.56 -21.57
C LYS A 13 -40.88 -12.11 -21.07
N ASP A 14 -41.10 -13.42 -21.20
CA ASP A 14 -42.35 -14.08 -20.81
C ASP A 14 -42.39 -14.45 -19.31
N GLN A 15 -41.27 -14.28 -18.59
CA GLN A 15 -41.22 -14.49 -17.14
C GLN A 15 -41.79 -13.27 -16.38
N PRO A 16 -42.60 -13.46 -15.33
CA PRO A 16 -43.11 -12.36 -14.53
C PRO A 16 -41.95 -11.61 -13.85
N LYS A 17 -41.94 -10.27 -13.97
CA LYS A 17 -40.88 -9.40 -13.43
C LYS A 17 -40.58 -9.64 -11.94
N SER A 18 -41.58 -10.12 -11.19
CA SER A 18 -41.47 -10.49 -9.76
C SER A 18 -40.53 -11.68 -9.49
N ARG A 19 -40.24 -12.55 -10.47
CA ARG A 19 -39.31 -13.70 -10.33
C ARG A 19 -37.92 -13.43 -10.92
N ILE A 20 -37.82 -12.53 -11.90
CA ILE A 20 -36.55 -12.19 -12.57
C ILE A 20 -35.65 -11.36 -11.63
N ILE A 21 -36.23 -10.40 -10.90
CA ILE A 21 -35.50 -9.53 -9.97
C ILE A 21 -34.82 -10.33 -8.84
N PRO A 22 -35.52 -11.20 -8.08
CA PRO A 22 -34.87 -12.00 -7.04
C PRO A 22 -33.87 -13.01 -7.60
N ALA A 23 -34.14 -13.62 -8.77
CA ALA A 23 -33.19 -14.51 -9.42
C ALA A 23 -31.90 -13.79 -9.84
N GLY A 24 -32.02 -12.57 -10.37
CA GLY A 24 -30.88 -11.71 -10.68
C GLY A 24 -30.07 -11.35 -9.43
N LEU A 25 -30.76 -11.05 -8.32
CA LEU A 25 -30.13 -10.72 -7.04
C LEU A 25 -29.36 -11.91 -6.45
N ILE A 26 -29.93 -13.12 -6.52
CA ILE A 26 -29.26 -14.36 -6.09
C ILE A 26 -28.00 -14.63 -6.91
N VAL A 27 -28.06 -14.45 -8.24
CA VAL A 27 -26.89 -14.61 -9.12
C VAL A 27 -25.83 -13.55 -8.79
N LEU A 28 -26.22 -12.31 -8.49
CA LEU A 28 -25.32 -11.24 -8.07
C LEU A 28 -24.65 -11.55 -6.72
N ILE A 29 -25.40 -12.09 -5.75
CA ILE A 29 -24.88 -12.53 -4.45
C ILE A 29 -23.91 -13.70 -4.63
N LEU A 30 -24.24 -14.69 -5.46
CA LEU A 30 -23.35 -15.81 -5.76
C LEU A 30 -22.09 -15.35 -6.49
N LEU A 31 -22.20 -14.42 -7.43
CA LEU A 31 -21.04 -13.78 -8.08
C LEU A 31 -20.19 -13.02 -7.06
N TYR A 32 -20.79 -12.34 -6.10
CA TYR A 32 -20.06 -11.67 -5.01
C TYR A 32 -19.40 -12.67 -4.04
N ILE A 33 -19.99 -13.83 -3.79
CA ILE A 33 -19.36 -14.87 -2.95
C ILE A 33 -18.20 -15.56 -3.68
N ILE A 34 -18.31 -15.74 -5.00
CA ILE A 34 -17.31 -16.46 -5.83
C ILE A 34 -16.18 -15.53 -6.30
N LEU A 35 -16.50 -14.33 -6.79
CA LEU A 35 -15.57 -13.34 -7.34
C LEU A 35 -15.33 -12.15 -6.42
N GLY A 36 -16.17 -11.95 -5.40
CA GLY A 36 -15.87 -10.94 -4.39
C GLY A 36 -14.59 -11.31 -3.67
N PRO A 37 -13.97 -10.33 -3.02
CA PRO A 37 -12.63 -10.49 -2.50
C PRO A 37 -12.56 -11.68 -1.55
N ARG A 38 -11.93 -12.78 -2.00
CA ARG A 38 -11.31 -13.76 -1.11
C ARG A 38 -10.07 -13.14 -0.45
N PHE A 39 -10.22 -11.96 0.15
CA PHE A 39 -9.27 -11.45 1.13
C PHE A 39 -9.54 -12.20 2.43
N GLY A 40 -9.23 -13.50 2.45
CA GLY A 40 -9.46 -14.38 3.60
C GLY A 40 -8.70 -13.89 4.85
N ARG A 41 -9.08 -14.38 6.03
CA ARG A 41 -8.37 -14.09 7.30
C ARG A 41 -6.86 -14.27 7.15
N GLU A 42 -6.42 -15.29 6.42
CA GLU A 42 -4.99 -15.56 6.18
C GLU A 42 -4.29 -14.43 5.41
N TYR A 43 -4.95 -13.85 4.41
CA TYR A 43 -4.41 -12.69 3.68
C TYR A 43 -4.26 -11.47 4.58
N GLN A 44 -5.25 -11.21 5.44
CA GLN A 44 -5.19 -10.11 6.42
C GLN A 44 -4.06 -10.31 7.44
N ILE A 45 -3.84 -11.55 7.90
CA ILE A 45 -2.74 -11.90 8.81
C ILE A 45 -1.40 -11.71 8.10
N GLN A 46 -1.27 -12.16 6.85
CA GLN A 46 -0.04 -12.01 6.06
C GLN A 46 0.31 -10.54 5.85
N ILE A 47 -0.66 -9.70 5.45
CA ILE A 47 -0.42 -8.26 5.34
C ILE A 47 0.00 -7.66 6.69
N TYR A 48 -0.69 -8.03 7.78
CA TYR A 48 -0.35 -7.49 9.09
C TYR A 48 1.11 -7.79 9.47
N ASN A 49 1.56 -9.03 9.24
CA ASN A 49 2.95 -9.42 9.47
C ASN A 49 3.92 -8.66 8.57
N GLU A 50 3.59 -8.52 7.28
CA GLU A 50 4.42 -7.75 6.33
C GLU A 50 4.51 -6.26 6.69
N LEU A 51 3.44 -5.65 7.19
CA LEU A 51 3.46 -4.26 7.67
C LEU A 51 4.37 -4.10 8.90
N GLN A 52 4.38 -5.09 9.81
CA GLN A 52 5.31 -5.08 10.93
C GLN A 52 6.76 -5.21 10.46
N LEU A 53 7.03 -6.06 9.46
CA LEU A 53 8.36 -6.18 8.88
C LEU A 53 8.78 -4.88 8.16
N ALA A 54 7.88 -4.25 7.41
CA ALA A 54 8.10 -2.94 6.79
C ALA A 54 8.46 -1.86 7.83
N ALA A 55 7.74 -1.83 8.96
CA ALA A 55 8.08 -0.94 10.07
C ALA A 55 9.48 -1.23 10.65
N ALA A 56 9.81 -2.50 10.87
CA ALA A 56 11.13 -2.91 11.35
C ALA A 56 12.26 -2.57 10.35
N ILE A 57 12.02 -2.68 9.04
CA ILE A 57 12.96 -2.24 7.99
C ILE A 57 13.24 -0.74 8.13
N CYS A 58 12.20 0.07 8.29
CA CYS A 58 12.37 1.52 8.52
C CYS A 58 13.19 1.82 9.77
N GLU A 59 12.95 1.13 10.88
CA GLU A 59 13.69 1.39 12.12
C GLU A 59 15.15 0.92 12.04
N ASN A 60 15.39 -0.28 11.49
CA ASN A 60 16.74 -0.87 11.39
C ASN A 60 17.63 -0.17 10.36
N SER A 61 17.05 0.33 9.27
CA SER A 61 17.76 1.05 8.22
C SER A 61 18.31 2.41 8.67
N ARG A 62 17.89 2.93 9.83
CA ARG A 62 18.22 4.28 10.31
C ARG A 62 19.71 4.59 10.28
N ASN A 63 20.54 3.73 10.88
CA ASN A 63 21.96 4.02 11.00
C ASN A 63 22.62 4.06 9.62
N TRP A 64 22.17 3.22 8.69
CA TRP A 64 22.65 3.21 7.31
C TRP A 64 22.21 4.47 6.55
N VAL A 65 20.94 4.87 6.67
CA VAL A 65 20.39 6.07 6.03
C VAL A 65 21.05 7.35 6.54
N LEU A 66 21.25 7.46 7.86
CA LEU A 66 21.83 8.65 8.50
C LEU A 66 23.35 8.73 8.39
N ALA A 67 24.05 7.62 8.15
CA ALA A 67 25.50 7.61 8.00
C ALA A 67 25.98 8.31 6.73
N ASP A 68 25.26 8.16 5.62
CA ASP A 68 25.57 8.86 4.37
C ASP A 68 24.29 9.18 3.55
N PRO A 69 23.55 10.23 3.93
CA PRO A 69 22.35 10.66 3.21
C PRO A 69 22.62 11.05 1.75
N GLY A 70 23.88 11.40 1.42
CA GLY A 70 24.27 11.81 0.07
C GLY A 70 24.14 10.69 -0.97
N ARG A 71 24.22 9.42 -0.55
CA ARG A 71 24.08 8.24 -1.43
C ARG A 71 22.67 8.02 -1.96
N LEU A 72 21.68 8.64 -1.33
CA LEU A 72 20.25 8.43 -1.61
C LEU A 72 19.66 9.50 -2.55
N LYS A 73 20.52 10.39 -3.09
CA LYS A 73 20.16 11.66 -3.77
C LYS A 73 19.50 11.56 -5.16
N LEU A 74 19.03 10.38 -5.60
CA LEU A 74 18.28 10.24 -6.85
C LEU A 74 16.76 10.05 -6.64
N GLY A 75 16.27 10.45 -5.48
CA GLY A 75 14.84 10.70 -5.25
C GLY A 75 14.11 9.60 -4.49
N GLN A 76 14.61 8.36 -4.49
CA GLN A 76 14.06 7.27 -3.68
C GLN A 76 15.18 6.29 -3.33
N GLY A 77 15.47 6.14 -2.04
CA GLY A 77 16.38 5.11 -1.56
C GLY A 77 15.59 3.84 -1.25
N ASP A 78 15.68 2.84 -2.12
CA ASP A 78 15.01 1.57 -1.87
C ASP A 78 15.70 0.79 -0.75
N LEU A 79 14.93 0.35 0.24
CA LEU A 79 15.45 -0.37 1.40
C LEU A 79 15.51 -1.89 1.20
N ARG A 80 15.17 -2.41 0.00
CA ARG A 80 15.22 -3.84 -0.34
C ARG A 80 16.54 -4.54 -0.01
N HIS A 81 17.66 -3.82 -0.09
CA HIS A 81 18.99 -4.39 0.18
C HIS A 81 19.37 -4.42 1.66
N ILE A 82 18.55 -3.85 2.55
CA ILE A 82 18.86 -3.78 3.98
C ILE A 82 18.38 -5.06 4.67
N PRO A 83 19.29 -5.84 5.28
CA PRO A 83 18.89 -7.02 6.03
C PRO A 83 18.20 -6.62 7.34
N VAL A 84 17.16 -7.37 7.69
CA VAL A 84 16.54 -7.32 9.02
C VAL A 84 16.85 -8.63 9.71
N ASN A 85 17.41 -8.56 10.92
CA ASN A 85 17.86 -9.74 11.67
C ASN A 85 18.82 -10.65 10.86
N GLY A 86 19.65 -10.05 10.00
CA GLY A 86 20.64 -10.78 9.19
C GLY A 86 20.07 -11.47 7.94
N ARG A 87 18.81 -11.27 7.58
CA ARG A 87 18.19 -11.83 6.37
C ARG A 87 17.59 -10.74 5.48
N HIS A 88 17.66 -10.92 4.17
CA HIS A 88 16.85 -10.14 3.24
C HIS A 88 15.41 -10.62 3.36
N ILE A 89 14.52 -9.67 3.63
CA ILE A 89 13.08 -9.94 3.70
C ILE A 89 12.54 -9.88 2.26
N GLU A 90 11.48 -10.60 1.97
CA GLU A 90 10.69 -10.35 0.77
C GLU A 90 9.27 -10.04 1.23
N LEU A 91 8.73 -8.91 0.76
CA LEU A 91 7.36 -8.49 1.02
C LEU A 91 6.56 -8.81 -0.24
N LYS A 92 5.45 -9.55 -0.09
CA LYS A 92 4.66 -10.05 -1.22
C LYS A 92 3.44 -9.16 -1.50
N TYR A 93 2.87 -8.55 -0.48
CA TYR A 93 1.63 -7.76 -0.56
C TYR A 93 1.83 -6.29 -0.18
N VAL A 94 2.80 -6.01 0.69
CA VAL A 94 3.15 -4.65 1.12
C VAL A 94 4.29 -4.12 0.25
N ASP A 95 4.14 -2.89 -0.23
CA ASP A 95 5.21 -2.21 -0.96
C ASP A 95 6.45 -2.04 -0.08
N TYR A 96 7.61 -2.21 -0.71
CA TYR A 96 8.87 -2.08 0.00
C TYR A 96 9.08 -0.66 0.52
N PRO A 97 9.52 -0.48 1.79
CA PRO A 97 9.72 0.85 2.34
C PRO A 97 10.80 1.62 1.58
N THR A 98 10.55 2.90 1.36
CA THR A 98 11.43 3.80 0.60
C THR A 98 11.84 5.00 1.43
N VAL A 99 13.05 5.50 1.21
CA VAL A 99 13.52 6.74 1.83
C VAL A 99 13.11 7.93 0.98
N MET A 100 12.46 8.90 1.61
CA MET A 100 12.06 10.18 1.02
C MET A 100 12.71 11.34 1.77
N PHE A 101 13.23 12.30 1.02
CA PHE A 101 13.77 13.56 1.54
C PHE A 101 12.71 14.64 1.37
N LEU A 102 12.32 15.29 2.47
CA LEU A 102 11.34 16.37 2.45
C LEU A 102 11.98 17.65 2.98
N ASP A 103 11.82 18.76 2.25
CA ASP A 103 12.31 20.06 2.72
C ASP A 103 11.48 20.50 3.94
N SER A 104 12.12 20.54 5.11
CA SER A 104 11.45 20.91 6.39
C SER A 104 10.96 22.36 6.45
N GLY A 105 11.27 23.18 5.45
CA GLY A 105 10.97 24.62 5.44
C GLY A 105 11.78 25.45 6.45
N ILE A 106 12.68 24.84 7.23
CA ILE A 106 13.53 25.50 8.22
C ILE A 106 14.90 25.76 7.58
N LYS A 107 15.24 27.03 7.34
CA LYS A 107 16.61 27.44 7.00
C LYS A 107 17.47 27.23 8.25
N LYS A 108 18.37 26.25 8.25
CA LYS A 108 19.45 26.19 9.24
C LYS A 108 20.28 27.47 9.12
N THR A 109 20.52 28.16 10.22
CA THR A 109 21.30 29.41 10.34
C THR A 109 22.74 29.26 9.83
N THR A 110 23.20 28.03 9.55
CA THR A 110 24.59 27.66 9.28
C THR A 110 24.96 27.51 7.79
N GLY A 111 24.19 28.07 6.85
CA GLY A 111 24.61 28.20 5.44
C GLY A 111 24.73 26.90 4.63
N ARG A 112 24.49 25.73 5.22
CA ARG A 112 24.27 24.47 4.47
C ARG A 112 22.80 24.39 4.06
N ARG A 113 22.59 24.11 2.78
CA ARG A 113 21.28 23.87 2.11
C ARG A 113 20.31 23.13 3.03
N THR A 114 19.05 23.56 3.00
CA THR A 114 17.85 23.11 3.74
C THR A 114 18.03 21.85 4.58
N ALA A 115 17.67 21.92 5.87
CA ALA A 115 17.50 20.70 6.65
C ALA A 115 16.41 19.86 5.99
N GLN A 116 16.78 18.89 5.17
CA GLN A 116 15.84 17.93 4.60
C GLN A 116 15.54 16.93 5.69
N ASP A 117 14.29 16.90 6.13
CA ASP A 117 13.81 15.85 7.01
C ASP A 117 13.79 14.54 6.19
N ILE A 118 14.38 13.49 6.75
CA ILE A 118 14.49 12.19 6.10
C ILE A 118 13.42 11.27 6.67
N TYR A 119 12.60 10.72 5.79
CA TYR A 119 11.50 9.83 6.15
C TYR A 119 11.64 8.46 5.49
N CYS A 120 11.27 7.41 6.20
CA CYS A 120 10.93 6.12 5.61
C CYS A 120 9.42 6.07 5.34
N VAL A 121 9.02 5.61 4.16
CA VAL A 121 7.62 5.61 3.73
C VAL A 121 7.24 4.27 3.10
N TYR A 122 6.09 3.73 3.52
CA TYR A 122 5.42 2.61 2.85
C TYR A 122 3.90 2.80 2.89
N ALA A 123 3.19 2.10 2.00
CA ALA A 123 1.73 2.16 1.90
C ALA A 123 1.08 0.94 2.56
N ASP A 124 -0.08 1.14 3.20
CA ASP A 124 -0.91 0.03 3.65
C ASP A 124 -1.85 -0.41 2.52
N PRO A 125 -1.71 -1.62 1.96
CA PRO A 125 -2.53 -2.07 0.83
C PRO A 125 -4.00 -2.26 1.21
N ARG A 126 -4.33 -2.29 2.51
CA ARG A 126 -5.71 -2.42 2.99
C ARG A 126 -6.50 -1.12 2.90
N VAL A 127 -5.82 0.03 2.89
CA VAL A 127 -6.45 1.36 2.88
C VAL A 127 -5.87 2.19 1.76
N ALA A 128 -6.67 2.41 0.71
CA ALA A 128 -6.23 3.17 -0.45
C ALA A 128 -5.75 4.57 -0.05
N GLY A 129 -4.47 4.87 -0.35
CA GLY A 129 -3.85 6.16 -0.09
C GLY A 129 -3.30 6.37 1.33
N ASP A 130 -3.43 5.40 2.24
CA ASP A 130 -2.81 5.48 3.56
C ASP A 130 -1.32 5.16 3.46
N ARG A 131 -0.49 6.10 3.89
CA ARG A 131 0.97 5.97 3.90
C ARG A 131 1.47 6.18 5.33
N LYS A 132 2.38 5.33 5.76
CA LYS A 132 3.07 5.47 7.04
C LYS A 132 4.39 6.19 6.83
N TYR A 133 4.71 7.09 7.75
CA TYR A 133 5.93 7.90 7.70
C TYR A 133 6.70 7.70 9.00
N TYR A 134 7.96 7.29 8.89
CA TYR A 134 8.88 7.22 10.02
C TYR A 134 9.96 8.28 9.85
N LYS A 135 10.06 9.22 10.79
CA LYS A 135 11.04 10.31 10.76
C LYS A 135 12.36 9.79 11.36
N TYR A 136 13.40 9.64 10.54
CA TYR A 136 14.66 9.03 10.95
C TYR A 136 15.41 9.80 12.05
N ASP A 137 15.38 11.13 11.96
CA ASP A 137 16.08 12.01 12.90
C ASP A 137 15.48 11.91 14.32
N GLU A 138 14.15 11.98 14.40
CA GLU A 138 13.40 12.03 15.66
C GLU A 138 12.99 10.65 16.19
N ARG A 139 13.12 9.59 15.38
CA ARG A 139 12.73 8.21 15.71
C ARG A 139 11.25 8.05 16.04
N ILE A 140 10.40 8.84 15.39
CA ILE A 140 8.96 8.83 15.62
C ILE A 140 8.20 8.44 14.36
N TRP A 141 7.09 7.74 14.56
CA TRP A 141 6.07 7.52 13.53
C TRP A 141 5.18 8.76 13.45
N VAL A 142 4.98 9.27 12.24
CA VAL A 142 4.20 10.48 11.96
C VAL A 142 2.97 10.06 11.15
N GLU A 143 1.79 10.48 11.60
CA GLU A 143 0.54 10.09 10.96
C GLU A 143 0.35 10.75 9.60
N LYS A 144 0.79 12.00 9.44
CA LYS A 144 0.66 12.77 8.19
C LYS A 144 1.85 13.68 8.01
N VAL A 145 2.39 13.70 6.80
CA VAL A 145 3.40 14.70 6.41
C VAL A 145 2.79 15.63 5.37
N ARG A 146 2.86 16.94 5.60
CA ARG A 146 2.46 17.94 4.60
C ARG A 146 3.62 18.18 3.66
N PHE A 147 3.47 17.74 2.42
CA PHE A 147 4.37 18.12 1.33
C PHE A 147 4.14 19.60 1.01
N ARG A 148 5.11 20.48 1.31
CA ARG A 148 5.15 21.81 0.68
C ARG A 148 5.71 21.61 -0.73
N ARG A 149 4.92 21.99 -1.74
CA ARG A 149 5.38 22.09 -3.13
C ARG A 149 6.24 23.33 -3.31
#